data_AF-A0A6C0W1S1-F1
#
_entry.id   AF-A0A6C0W1S1-F1
#
_cell.length_a   1.000
_cell.length_b   1.000
_cell.length_c   1.000
_cell.angle_alpha   90.00
_cell.angle_beta   90.00
_cell.angle_gamma   90.00
#
_symmetry.space_group_name_H-M   'P 1'
#
loop_
_entity.id
_entity.type
_entity.pdbx_description
1 polymer ?
#
loop_
_entity_poly.entity_id
_entity_poly.type
_entity_poly.pdbx_seq_one_letter_code
_entity_poly.pdbx_strand_id
1 'polypeptide(L)'
;MIIPGPPNDFSNKETFNNVLRQWYHNTFLGNEDEHVAYQGWFFVNPQDALEYKASIANKKNGTSTESPLGILPSRFDSYYRLNRKAMPRTEFRLFPDIEEVEKILYAPKYKKDLVIDSRQNIGRSYFQGQPIYLIEPTKCSVKGGKQKINFTPRYKMPINSPTEEYNPIFLTKTSALNAWTKINAKYPEYRLPSTPQLRLYNLEDFLKDQEVQDSPESFILMPGPGSSIPNLESLQLINSHGKLQHLEAVSSRPILASKLWLQRLVWSLTRRKPPQWEV
;
A
#
# COMPACT_ATOMS: atom_id res chain seq x y z
N MET A 1 8.55 0.07 -1.79
CA MET A 1 8.04 -0.06 -3.17
C MET A 1 9.22 -0.18 -4.12
N ILE A 2 9.14 -1.09 -5.08
CA ILE A 2 10.10 -1.28 -6.17
C ILE A 2 9.30 -1.32 -7.48
N ILE A 3 9.68 -0.52 -8.46
CA ILE A 3 9.05 -0.51 -9.80
C ILE A 3 10.09 -1.02 -10.79
N PRO A 4 10.08 -2.32 -11.14
CA PRO A 4 10.85 -2.82 -12.28
C PRO A 4 10.34 -2.22 -13.60
N GLY A 5 11.26 -2.07 -14.56
CA GLY A 5 10.90 -1.80 -15.95
C GLY A 5 10.05 -2.93 -16.56
N PRO A 6 9.44 -2.69 -17.72
CA PRO A 6 8.47 -3.60 -18.31
C PRO A 6 9.12 -4.96 -18.64
N PRO A 7 8.47 -6.10 -18.35
CA PRO A 7 9.08 -7.41 -18.51
C PRO A 7 9.31 -7.81 -19.98
N ASN A 8 8.59 -7.21 -20.96
CA ASN A 8 8.52 -7.72 -22.33
C ASN A 8 8.80 -6.70 -23.47
N ASP A 9 9.31 -5.50 -23.21
CA ASP A 9 9.42 -4.48 -24.28
C ASP A 9 10.84 -3.94 -24.52
N PHE A 10 11.81 -4.84 -24.68
CA PHE A 10 13.19 -4.49 -25.04
C PHE A 10 13.46 -4.39 -26.55
N SER A 11 12.44 -4.32 -27.42
CA SER A 11 12.66 -4.40 -28.88
C SER A 11 12.11 -3.27 -29.74
N ASN A 12 11.63 -2.15 -29.19
CA ASN A 12 11.22 -1.01 -30.03
C ASN A 12 11.96 0.26 -29.67
N LYS A 13 12.71 0.81 -30.65
CA LYS A 13 13.32 2.13 -30.57
C LYS A 13 12.21 3.17 -30.33
N GLU A 14 12.14 3.67 -29.10
CA GLU A 14 11.25 4.71 -28.60
C GLU A 14 11.26 5.92 -29.53
N THR A 15 10.29 5.98 -30.45
CA THR A 15 10.06 7.13 -31.31
C THR A 15 8.92 7.94 -30.68
N PHE A 16 9.01 9.28 -30.66
CA PHE A 16 8.02 10.18 -30.03
C PHE A 16 6.56 9.87 -30.42
N ASN A 17 6.32 9.42 -31.66
CA ASN A 17 5.01 9.01 -32.14
C ASN A 17 4.45 7.79 -31.39
N ASN A 18 5.30 6.85 -30.97
CA ASN A 18 4.89 5.69 -30.18
C ASN A 18 4.50 6.11 -28.76
N VAL A 19 5.26 7.03 -28.14
CA VAL A 19 4.93 7.58 -26.82
C VAL A 19 3.60 8.33 -26.85
N LEU A 20 3.38 9.16 -27.87
CA LEU A 20 2.13 9.92 -28.03
C LEU A 20 0.94 9.00 -28.30
N ARG A 21 1.14 7.97 -29.12
CA ARG A 21 0.12 6.96 -29.44
C ARG A 21 -0.21 6.10 -28.22
N GLN A 22 0.78 5.67 -27.44
CA GLN A 22 0.58 4.96 -26.18
C GLN A 22 -0.13 5.83 -25.14
N TRP A 23 0.25 7.10 -25.00
CA TRP A 23 -0.44 8.04 -24.10
C TRP A 23 -1.92 8.20 -24.48
N TYR A 24 -2.21 8.42 -25.77
CA TYR A 24 -3.57 8.55 -26.27
C TYR A 24 -4.38 7.27 -26.05
N HIS A 25 -3.80 6.11 -26.36
CA HIS A 25 -4.46 4.82 -26.19
C HIS A 25 -4.76 4.52 -24.71
N ASN A 26 -3.78 4.74 -23.82
CA ASN A 26 -3.94 4.52 -22.38
C ASN A 26 -4.92 5.50 -21.73
N THR A 27 -5.06 6.72 -22.26
CA THR A 27 -5.91 7.77 -21.69
C THR A 27 -7.35 7.70 -22.20
N PHE A 28 -7.56 7.33 -23.47
CA PHE A 28 -8.86 7.44 -24.14
C PHE A 28 -9.43 6.12 -24.66
N LEU A 29 -8.61 5.09 -24.88
CA LEU A 29 -9.01 3.81 -25.49
C LEU A 29 -8.81 2.63 -24.53
N GLY A 30 -8.80 2.88 -23.21
CA GLY A 30 -8.55 1.88 -22.18
C GLY A 30 -9.51 0.69 -22.26
N ASN A 31 -9.14 -0.30 -23.08
CA ASN A 31 -9.82 -1.58 -23.18
C ASN A 31 -9.17 -2.56 -22.20
N GLU A 32 -10.01 -3.44 -21.64
CA GLU A 32 -9.71 -4.37 -20.54
C GLU A 32 -8.73 -5.51 -20.90
N ASP A 33 -8.33 -5.64 -22.18
CA ASP A 33 -7.61 -6.81 -22.70
C ASP A 33 -6.11 -6.61 -23.00
N GLU A 34 -5.48 -5.49 -22.60
CA GLU A 34 -4.04 -5.31 -22.83
C GLU A 34 -3.18 -5.86 -21.69
N HIS A 35 -2.28 -6.80 -22.03
CA HIS A 35 -1.28 -7.39 -21.14
C HIS A 35 -0.55 -6.33 -20.29
N VAL A 36 -0.34 -6.66 -19.01
CA VAL A 36 0.35 -5.81 -18.03
C VAL A 36 1.74 -5.44 -18.53
N ALA A 37 1.94 -4.15 -18.83
CA ALA A 37 3.21 -3.64 -19.33
C ALA A 37 4.15 -3.28 -18.18
N TYR A 38 3.63 -2.74 -17.07
CA TYR A 38 4.44 -2.30 -15.93
C TYR A 38 3.94 -2.91 -14.63
N GLN A 39 4.86 -3.35 -13.77
CA GLN A 39 4.54 -3.90 -12.46
C GLN A 39 5.25 -3.09 -11.37
N GLY A 40 4.51 -2.75 -10.31
CA GLY A 40 5.07 -2.18 -9.10
C GLY A 40 4.85 -3.09 -7.91
N TRP A 41 5.90 -3.35 -7.13
CA TRP A 41 5.89 -4.24 -5.98
C TRP A 41 5.96 -3.43 -4.69
N PHE A 42 4.97 -3.61 -3.82
CA PHE A 42 4.92 -3.05 -2.48
C PHE A 42 5.28 -4.13 -1.49
N PHE A 43 6.36 -3.97 -0.75
CA PHE A 43 6.75 -4.93 0.29
C PHE A 43 6.25 -4.42 1.63
N VAL A 44 5.54 -5.27 2.37
CA VAL A 44 5.09 -4.95 3.74
C VAL A 44 6.27 -4.96 4.71
N ASN A 45 7.18 -5.92 4.55
CA ASN A 45 8.42 -5.98 5.31
C ASN A 45 9.57 -5.31 4.53
N PRO A 46 10.26 -4.30 5.10
CA PRO A 46 11.38 -3.64 4.42
C PRO A 46 12.57 -4.58 4.16
N GLN A 47 12.75 -5.62 4.99
CA GLN A 47 13.83 -6.58 4.81
C GLN A 47 13.63 -7.43 3.55
N ASP A 48 12.40 -7.85 3.27
CA ASP A 48 12.04 -8.58 2.06
C ASP A 48 12.34 -7.75 0.80
N ALA A 49 12.12 -6.42 0.86
CA ALA A 49 12.48 -5.52 -0.24
C ALA A 49 14.00 -5.44 -0.47
N LEU A 50 14.78 -5.43 0.62
CA LEU A 50 16.25 -5.40 0.55
C LEU A 50 16.80 -6.71 -0.01
N GLU A 51 16.27 -7.84 0.43
CA GLU A 51 16.64 -9.16 -0.08
C GLU A 51 16.26 -9.30 -1.56
N TYR A 52 15.06 -8.87 -1.94
CA TYR A 52 14.66 -8.85 -3.33
C TYR A 52 15.61 -8.00 -4.17
N LYS A 53 15.95 -6.79 -3.72
CA LYS A 53 16.94 -5.94 -4.41
C LYS A 53 18.30 -6.64 -4.57
N ALA A 54 18.79 -7.28 -3.50
CA ALA A 54 20.06 -8.00 -3.52
C ALA A 54 20.03 -9.21 -4.48
N SER A 55 18.93 -9.97 -4.49
CA SER A 55 18.77 -11.11 -5.39
C SER A 55 18.76 -10.71 -6.87
N ILE A 56 18.11 -9.59 -7.21
CA ILE A 56 18.13 -9.05 -8.58
C ILE A 56 19.52 -8.55 -8.96
N ALA A 57 20.23 -7.90 -8.02
CA ALA A 57 21.61 -7.46 -8.24
C ALA A 57 22.55 -8.65 -8.51
N ASN A 58 22.44 -9.72 -7.73
CA ASN A 58 23.26 -10.92 -7.87
C ASN A 58 22.98 -11.68 -9.18
N LYS A 59 21.74 -11.67 -9.67
CA LYS A 59 21.35 -12.34 -10.92
C LYS A 59 21.86 -11.60 -12.17
N LYS A 60 22.10 -10.30 -12.08
CA LYS A 60 22.71 -9.50 -13.14
C LYS A 60 24.24 -9.67 -13.08
N ASN A 61 24.74 -10.73 -13.71
CA ASN A 61 26.16 -11.03 -13.83
C ASN A 61 26.96 -9.85 -14.43
N GLY A 62 27.53 -8.99 -13.58
CA GLY A 62 28.77 -8.23 -13.83
C GLY A 62 28.82 -7.16 -14.93
N THR A 63 27.79 -6.92 -15.74
CA THR A 63 27.92 -6.02 -16.92
C THR A 63 27.12 -4.72 -16.90
N SER A 64 26.29 -4.46 -15.89
CA SER A 64 25.71 -3.12 -15.71
C SER A 64 26.07 -2.58 -14.33
N THR A 65 27.00 -1.63 -14.30
CA THR A 65 27.43 -0.91 -13.09
C THR A 65 26.32 -0.16 -12.37
N GLU A 66 25.13 -0.04 -12.95
CA GLU A 66 23.98 0.64 -12.36
C GLU A 66 22.70 -0.16 -12.63
N SER A 67 22.22 -0.90 -11.63
CA SER A 67 20.81 -1.28 -11.59
C SER A 67 20.16 -0.41 -10.51
N PRO A 68 19.53 0.73 -10.87
CA PRO A 68 19.01 1.72 -9.92
C PRO A 68 17.67 1.26 -9.31
N LEU A 69 17.59 0.02 -8.83
CA LEU A 69 16.44 -0.43 -8.05
C LEU A 69 16.51 0.28 -6.70
N GLY A 70 15.85 1.44 -6.64
CA GLY A 70 15.60 2.19 -5.43
C GLY A 70 14.50 1.52 -4.62
N ILE A 71 14.70 1.45 -3.30
CA ILE A 71 13.63 1.08 -2.38
C ILE A 71 13.04 2.40 -1.89
N LEU A 72 11.78 2.63 -2.25
CA LEU A 72 11.06 3.81 -1.78
C LEU A 72 10.14 3.42 -0.62
N PRO A 73 10.31 4.04 0.56
CA PRO A 73 9.32 3.96 1.63
C PRO A 73 8.00 4.57 1.14
N SER A 74 6.89 3.89 1.41
CA SER A 74 5.55 4.36 1.02
C SER A 74 4.53 3.94 2.07
N ARG A 75 3.39 4.64 2.06
CA ARG A 75 2.27 4.36 2.98
C ARG A 75 1.29 3.39 2.33
N PHE A 76 0.54 2.66 3.15
CA PHE A 76 -0.51 1.75 2.66
C PHE A 76 -1.63 2.49 1.91
N ASP A 77 -1.95 3.73 2.30
CA ASP A 77 -2.93 4.55 1.57
C ASP A 77 -2.47 4.88 0.14
N SER A 78 -1.16 5.09 -0.05
CA SER A 78 -0.58 5.26 -1.38
C SER A 78 -0.72 4.00 -2.23
N TYR A 79 -0.43 2.82 -1.67
CA TYR A 79 -0.64 1.55 -2.35
C TYR A 79 -2.10 1.39 -2.78
N TYR A 80 -3.04 1.59 -1.85
CA TYR A 80 -4.46 1.46 -2.12
C TYR A 80 -4.92 2.38 -3.26
N ARG A 81 -4.53 3.67 -3.20
CA ARG A 81 -4.87 4.64 -4.24
C ARG A 81 -4.26 4.28 -5.58
N LEU A 82 -3.01 3.84 -5.61
CA LEU A 82 -2.34 3.44 -6.85
C LEU A 82 -2.98 2.19 -7.45
N ASN A 83 -3.33 1.20 -6.63
CA ASN A 83 -3.97 -0.02 -7.10
C ASN A 83 -5.36 0.23 -7.72
N ARG A 84 -6.12 1.21 -7.19
CA ARG A 84 -7.47 1.54 -7.70
C ARG A 84 -7.50 2.60 -8.81
N LYS A 85 -6.44 3.42 -8.94
CA LYS A 85 -6.37 4.54 -9.91
C LYS A 85 -5.27 4.38 -10.96
N ALA A 86 -4.59 3.22 -11.00
CA ALA A 86 -3.56 2.97 -11.99
C ALA A 86 -4.09 3.08 -13.42
N MET A 87 -3.23 3.54 -14.33
CA MET A 87 -3.53 3.51 -15.75
C MET A 87 -3.73 2.07 -16.22
N PRO A 88 -4.59 1.83 -17.23
CA PRO A 88 -4.66 0.54 -17.89
C PRO A 88 -3.24 0.15 -18.31
N ARG A 89 -2.81 -1.07 -17.98
CA ARG A 89 -1.46 -1.66 -18.16
C ARG A 89 -0.41 -1.46 -17.06
N THR A 90 -0.72 -0.77 -15.97
CA THR A 90 0.14 -0.77 -14.76
C THR A 90 -0.52 -1.58 -13.65
N GLU A 91 0.16 -2.60 -13.14
CA GLU A 91 -0.33 -3.41 -12.02
C GLU A 91 0.53 -3.19 -10.77
N PHE A 92 -0.12 -2.87 -9.65
CA PHE A 92 0.54 -2.76 -8.36
C PHE A 92 0.20 -3.96 -7.49
N ARG A 93 1.22 -4.71 -7.08
CA ARG A 93 1.07 -5.90 -6.24
C ARG A 93 1.61 -5.63 -4.84
N LEU A 94 0.85 -6.05 -3.84
CA LEU A 94 1.34 -6.16 -2.48
C LEU A 94 2.04 -7.49 -2.31
N PHE A 95 3.27 -7.41 -1.83
CA PHE A 95 4.10 -8.53 -1.45
C PHE A 95 3.99 -8.68 0.08
N PRO A 96 3.39 -9.79 0.55
CA PRO A 96 3.09 -9.96 1.96
C PRO A 96 4.39 -10.14 2.75
N ASP A 97 4.28 -9.98 4.07
CA ASP A 97 5.35 -10.34 5.00
C ASP A 97 5.60 -11.86 4.94
N ILE A 98 6.72 -12.26 4.34
CA ILE A 98 7.05 -13.68 4.14
C ILE A 98 7.17 -14.40 5.48
N GLU A 99 7.80 -13.76 6.47
CA GLU A 99 8.04 -14.35 7.78
C GLU A 99 6.71 -14.66 8.48
N GLU A 100 5.74 -13.75 8.36
CA GLU A 100 4.40 -13.94 8.92
C GLU A 100 3.65 -15.08 8.21
N VAL A 101 3.71 -15.12 6.88
CA VAL A 101 3.11 -16.19 6.08
C VAL A 101 3.72 -17.55 6.42
N GLU A 102 5.04 -17.64 6.58
CA GLU A 102 5.73 -18.86 6.94
C GLU A 102 5.27 -19.39 8.31
N LYS A 103 5.18 -18.51 9.31
CA LYS A 103 4.66 -18.86 10.64
C LYS A 103 3.22 -19.35 10.56
N ILE A 104 2.37 -18.67 9.77
CA ILE A 104 0.99 -19.09 9.55
C ILE A 104 0.96 -20.48 8.93
N LEU A 105 1.80 -20.82 7.96
CA LEU A 105 1.72 -22.10 7.27
C LEU A 105 2.33 -23.25 8.09
N TYR A 106 3.51 -23.04 8.64
CA TYR A 106 4.39 -24.11 9.11
C TYR A 106 4.61 -24.17 10.62
N ALA A 107 4.15 -23.18 11.41
CA ALA A 107 4.29 -23.20 12.87
C ALA A 107 2.95 -23.52 13.56
N PRO A 108 2.70 -24.77 14.02
CA PRO A 108 1.42 -25.15 14.61
C PRO A 108 1.08 -24.35 15.88
N LYS A 109 2.08 -24.04 16.70
CA LYS A 109 1.92 -23.20 17.89
C LYS A 109 1.47 -21.77 17.52
N TYR A 110 1.85 -21.30 16.33
CA TYR A 110 1.43 -20.00 15.81
C TYR A 110 -0.04 -19.99 15.40
N LYS A 111 -0.60 -21.13 14.97
CA LYS A 111 -2.03 -21.26 14.64
C LYS A 111 -2.93 -21.33 15.88
N LYS A 112 -2.37 -21.54 17.07
CA LYS A 112 -3.16 -21.60 18.30
C LYS A 112 -3.93 -20.29 18.50
N ASP A 113 -5.20 -20.41 18.86
CA ASP A 113 -6.14 -19.30 19.10
C ASP A 113 -6.44 -18.45 17.84
N LEU A 114 -6.08 -18.93 16.64
CA LEU A 114 -6.49 -18.34 15.37
C LEU A 114 -7.78 -18.97 14.86
N VAL A 115 -8.71 -18.13 14.41
CA VAL A 115 -9.89 -18.51 13.63
C VAL A 115 -9.67 -18.00 12.22
N ILE A 116 -9.69 -18.88 11.24
CA ILE A 116 -9.53 -18.50 9.83
C ILE A 116 -10.88 -17.95 9.34
N ASP A 117 -10.88 -16.74 8.77
CA ASP A 117 -12.09 -16.20 8.14
C ASP A 117 -12.54 -17.11 6.99
N SER A 118 -13.85 -17.32 6.86
CA SER A 118 -14.43 -18.18 5.82
C SER A 118 -14.05 -17.79 4.39
N ARG A 119 -13.72 -16.52 4.15
CA ARG A 119 -13.32 -16.00 2.83
C ARG A 119 -11.83 -16.05 2.61
N GLN A 120 -11.05 -16.38 3.65
CA GLN A 120 -9.61 -16.54 3.52
C GLN A 120 -9.30 -17.81 2.73
N ASN A 121 -8.66 -17.65 1.59
CA ASN A 121 -8.09 -18.77 0.87
C ASN A 121 -6.73 -19.16 1.47
N ILE A 122 -6.66 -20.36 2.03
CA ILE A 122 -5.45 -20.90 2.65
C ILE A 122 -5.39 -22.41 2.41
N GLY A 123 -4.21 -22.87 1.99
CA GLY A 123 -3.92 -24.28 1.82
C GLY A 123 -2.79 -24.75 2.72
N ARG A 124 -2.30 -25.96 2.44
CA ARG A 124 -1.17 -26.54 3.19
C ARG A 124 0.16 -25.82 2.93
N SER A 125 0.30 -25.24 1.75
CA SER A 125 1.56 -24.65 1.26
C SER A 125 1.37 -23.25 0.65
N TYR A 126 0.21 -22.64 0.85
CA TYR A 126 -0.09 -21.32 0.30
C TYR A 126 -1.03 -20.53 1.20
N PHE A 127 -0.86 -19.21 1.20
CA PHE A 127 -1.72 -18.24 1.85
C PHE A 127 -1.99 -17.11 0.85
N GLN A 128 -3.24 -16.67 0.72
CA GLN A 128 -3.60 -15.56 -0.16
C GLN A 128 -3.45 -14.21 0.54
N GLY A 129 -2.66 -13.31 -0.06
CA GLY A 129 -2.58 -11.88 0.32
C GLY A 129 -1.73 -11.58 1.56
N GLN A 130 -1.80 -10.34 2.03
CA GLN A 130 -1.16 -9.91 3.27
C GLN A 130 -2.00 -10.36 4.49
N PRO A 131 -1.45 -11.17 5.41
CA PRO A 131 -2.14 -11.54 6.63
C PRO A 131 -2.54 -10.32 7.47
N ILE A 132 -3.76 -10.34 7.99
CA ILE A 132 -4.25 -9.42 9.00
C ILE A 132 -4.93 -10.18 10.14
N TYR A 133 -4.84 -9.61 11.34
CA TYR A 133 -5.38 -10.17 12.56
C TYR A 133 -6.37 -9.20 13.18
N LEU A 134 -7.58 -9.68 13.44
CA LEU A 134 -8.62 -8.96 14.16
C LEU A 134 -8.87 -9.64 15.50
N ILE A 135 -9.06 -8.85 16.56
CA ILE A 135 -9.42 -9.41 17.88
C ILE A 135 -10.94 -9.62 17.90
N GLU A 136 -11.36 -10.87 18.11
CA GLU A 136 -12.79 -11.18 18.18
C GLU A 136 -13.45 -10.61 19.45
N PRO A 137 -14.73 -10.19 19.37
CA PRO A 137 -15.52 -9.84 20.54
C PRO A 137 -15.49 -10.97 21.57
N THR A 138 -15.02 -10.65 22.77
CA THR A 138 -14.77 -11.66 23.80
C THR A 138 -15.83 -11.58 24.89
N LYS A 139 -16.47 -12.71 25.19
CA LYS A 139 -17.41 -12.82 26.32
C LYS A 139 -16.65 -12.79 27.64
N CYS A 140 -16.84 -11.75 28.44
CA CYS A 140 -16.21 -11.61 29.75
C CYS A 140 -17.22 -11.22 30.82
N SER A 141 -16.84 -11.33 32.09
CA SER A 141 -17.67 -10.91 33.23
C SER A 141 -17.02 -9.74 33.94
N VAL A 142 -17.85 -8.79 34.39
CA VAL A 142 -17.39 -7.66 35.20
C VAL A 142 -17.11 -8.16 36.62
N LYS A 143 -15.99 -7.75 37.23
CA LYS A 143 -15.67 -8.07 38.62
C LYS A 143 -16.80 -7.60 39.54
N GLY A 144 -17.32 -8.51 40.37
CA GLY A 144 -18.45 -8.24 41.27
C GLY A 144 -19.84 -8.40 40.66
N GLY A 145 -19.94 -8.60 39.33
CA GLY A 145 -21.20 -8.85 38.64
C GLY A 145 -21.34 -10.30 38.14
N LYS A 146 -22.58 -10.81 38.06
CA LYS A 146 -22.89 -12.08 37.38
C LYS A 146 -23.14 -11.90 35.87
N GLN A 147 -23.20 -10.66 35.38
CA GLN A 147 -23.51 -10.35 34.00
C GLN A 147 -22.31 -10.64 33.09
N LYS A 148 -22.58 -11.32 31.97
CA LYS A 148 -21.62 -11.51 30.88
C LYS A 148 -21.83 -10.41 29.85
N ILE A 149 -20.74 -9.79 29.42
CA ILE A 149 -20.73 -8.76 28.38
C ILE A 149 -19.83 -9.20 27.22
N ASN A 150 -20.08 -8.69 26.02
CA ASN A 150 -19.19 -8.85 24.88
C ASN A 150 -18.24 -7.66 24.84
N PHE A 151 -16.99 -7.87 25.21
CA PHE A 151 -15.95 -6.86 25.13
C PHE A 151 -15.38 -6.80 23.71
N THR A 152 -15.47 -5.64 23.08
CA THR A 152 -14.87 -5.38 21.76
C THR A 152 -13.82 -4.28 21.93
N PRO A 153 -12.55 -4.55 21.61
CA PRO A 153 -11.51 -3.54 21.74
C PRO A 153 -11.68 -2.45 20.68
N ARG A 154 -11.79 -1.20 21.14
CA ARG A 154 -11.82 -0.01 20.29
C ARG A 154 -10.63 0.89 20.65
N TYR A 155 -9.98 1.43 19.61
CA TYR A 155 -8.84 2.33 19.77
C TYR A 155 -9.29 3.78 19.59
N LYS A 156 -8.87 4.66 20.51
CA LYS A 156 -9.11 6.10 20.41
C LYS A 156 -7.83 6.81 20.02
N MET A 157 -7.86 7.53 18.91
CA MET A 157 -6.72 8.34 18.49
C MET A 157 -6.62 9.57 19.39
N PRO A 158 -5.44 9.87 19.96
CA PRO A 158 -5.28 11.04 20.82
C PRO A 158 -5.30 12.37 20.06
N ILE A 159 -5.12 12.36 18.73
CA ILE A 159 -4.84 13.57 17.92
C ILE A 159 -6.08 14.07 17.17
N ASN A 160 -6.93 13.18 16.66
CA ASN A 160 -8.08 13.53 15.81
C ASN A 160 -9.39 13.17 16.52
N SER A 161 -9.92 14.13 17.28
CA SER A 161 -11.17 14.04 18.07
C SER A 161 -11.21 12.88 19.09
N PRO A 162 -11.39 13.14 20.40
CA PRO A 162 -11.44 12.09 21.42
C PRO A 162 -12.67 11.16 21.30
N THR A 163 -13.58 11.44 20.39
CA THR A 163 -14.85 10.76 20.18
C THR A 163 -14.80 9.65 19.14
N GLU A 164 -13.84 9.66 18.22
CA GLU A 164 -13.78 8.64 17.17
C GLU A 164 -13.05 7.38 17.64
N GLU A 165 -13.76 6.26 17.50
CA GLU A 165 -13.29 4.93 17.86
C GLU A 165 -12.98 4.11 16.60
N TYR A 166 -11.76 3.60 16.53
CA TYR A 166 -11.26 2.83 15.41
C TYR A 166 -11.15 1.36 15.79
N ASN A 167 -11.50 0.46 14.86
CA ASN A 167 -11.23 -0.96 14.98
C ASN A 167 -9.74 -1.23 14.68
N PRO A 168 -8.93 -1.71 15.64
CA PRO A 168 -7.53 -2.00 15.38
C PRO A 168 -7.37 -3.32 14.61
N ILE A 169 -6.70 -3.24 13.46
CA ILE A 169 -6.35 -4.39 12.62
C ILE A 169 -4.84 -4.52 12.64
N PHE A 170 -4.34 -5.70 13.02
CA PHE A 170 -2.91 -5.93 13.21
C PHE A 170 -2.31 -6.62 12.00
N LEU A 171 -1.14 -6.16 11.54
CA LEU A 171 -0.41 -6.81 10.45
C LEU A 171 0.38 -8.04 10.91
N THR A 172 0.62 -8.17 12.22
CA THR A 172 1.29 -9.33 12.82
C THR A 172 0.54 -9.83 14.05
N LYS A 173 0.58 -11.14 14.28
CA LYS A 173 -0.02 -11.74 15.49
C LYS A 173 0.63 -11.21 16.76
N THR A 174 1.95 -10.97 16.73
CA THR A 174 2.71 -10.47 17.88
C THR A 174 2.22 -9.10 18.33
N SER A 175 1.94 -8.18 17.38
CA SER A 175 1.34 -6.88 17.70
C SER A 175 -0.06 -7.02 18.30
N ALA A 176 -0.89 -7.94 17.79
CA ALA A 176 -2.22 -8.20 18.34
C ALA A 176 -2.16 -8.71 19.79
N LEU A 177 -1.27 -9.66 20.08
CA LEU A 177 -1.08 -10.19 21.43
C LEU A 177 -0.53 -9.13 22.39
N ASN A 178 0.43 -8.32 21.95
CA ASN A 178 0.98 -7.22 22.74
C ASN A 178 -0.05 -6.12 23.01
N ALA A 179 -0.97 -5.87 22.08
CA ALA A 179 -2.08 -4.97 22.32
C ALA A 179 -3.06 -5.56 23.34
N TRP A 180 -3.34 -6.86 23.27
CA TRP A 180 -4.21 -7.54 24.22
C TRP A 180 -3.69 -7.51 25.65
N THR A 181 -2.38 -7.73 25.86
CA THR A 181 -1.79 -7.63 27.20
C THR A 181 -1.95 -6.23 27.79
N LYS A 182 -1.81 -5.18 26.97
CA LYS A 182 -2.07 -3.79 27.36
C LYS A 182 -3.56 -3.53 27.66
N ILE A 183 -4.47 -4.12 26.90
CA ILE A 183 -5.91 -4.03 27.14
C ILE A 183 -6.28 -4.68 28.47
N ASN A 184 -5.77 -5.89 28.74
CA ASN A 184 -5.97 -6.59 30.00
C ASN A 184 -5.45 -5.78 31.20
N ALA A 185 -4.30 -5.12 31.06
CA ALA A 185 -3.76 -4.24 32.10
C ALA A 185 -4.57 -2.95 32.28
N LYS A 186 -5.12 -2.40 31.19
CA LYS A 186 -5.89 -1.16 31.20
C LYS A 186 -7.28 -1.33 31.82
N TYR A 187 -7.91 -2.49 31.64
CA TYR A 187 -9.26 -2.74 32.13
C TYR A 187 -9.31 -3.95 33.09
N PRO A 188 -8.70 -3.84 34.28
CA PRO A 188 -8.64 -4.92 35.25
C PRO A 188 -10.02 -5.29 35.83
N GLU A 189 -11.04 -4.45 35.65
CA GLU A 189 -12.43 -4.68 36.04
C GLU A 189 -13.09 -5.80 35.23
N TYR A 190 -12.64 -6.05 34.01
CA TYR A 190 -13.14 -7.14 33.19
C TYR A 190 -12.30 -8.39 33.39
N ARG A 191 -12.95 -9.53 33.61
CA ARG A 191 -12.31 -10.85 33.62
C ARG A 191 -12.06 -11.32 32.19
N LEU A 192 -11.14 -10.65 31.51
CA LEU A 192 -10.71 -10.99 30.17
C LEU A 192 -9.83 -12.24 30.18
N PRO A 193 -9.87 -13.08 29.13
CA PRO A 193 -8.98 -14.23 29.00
C PRO A 193 -7.52 -13.80 28.84
N SER A 194 -6.61 -14.70 29.20
CA SER A 194 -5.16 -14.50 29.06
C SER A 194 -4.74 -14.32 27.60
N THR A 195 -5.36 -15.05 26.68
CA THR A 195 -5.17 -14.92 25.22
C THR A 195 -6.50 -14.58 24.54
N PRO A 196 -6.48 -13.66 23.55
CA PRO A 196 -7.66 -13.37 22.76
C PRO A 196 -7.83 -14.43 21.66
N GLN A 197 -9.07 -14.60 21.20
CA GLN A 197 -9.32 -15.26 19.92
C GLN A 197 -9.04 -14.25 18.80
N LEU A 198 -8.18 -14.64 17.85
CA LEU A 198 -7.80 -13.78 16.73
C LEU A 198 -8.38 -14.33 15.44
N ARG A 199 -9.09 -13.50 14.68
CA ARG A 199 -9.49 -13.84 13.32
C ARG A 199 -8.38 -13.50 12.34
N LEU A 200 -7.98 -14.49 11.55
CA LEU A 200 -7.01 -14.37 10.46
C LEU A 200 -7.75 -14.14 9.14
N TYR A 201 -7.39 -13.08 8.45
CA TYR A 201 -7.91 -12.76 7.11
C TYR A 201 -6.82 -12.12 6.25
N ASN A 202 -7.13 -11.74 5.01
CA ASN A 202 -6.20 -11.04 4.13
C ASN A 202 -6.63 -9.59 3.91
N LEU A 203 -5.64 -8.71 3.82
CA LEU A 203 -5.86 -7.27 3.70
C LEU A 203 -6.59 -6.91 2.41
N GLU A 204 -6.26 -7.56 1.30
CA GLU A 204 -6.77 -7.22 -0.02
C GLU A 204 -8.28 -7.47 -0.13
N ASP A 205 -8.75 -8.63 0.33
CA ASP A 205 -10.17 -8.96 0.34
C ASP A 205 -10.90 -8.20 1.46
N PHE A 206 -10.27 -7.97 2.61
CA PHE A 206 -10.81 -7.10 3.64
C PHE A 206 -11.11 -5.68 3.11
N LEU A 207 -10.19 -5.09 2.35
CA LEU A 207 -10.39 -3.77 1.76
C LEU A 207 -11.53 -3.78 0.73
N LYS A 208 -11.64 -4.81 -0.11
CA LYS A 208 -12.79 -4.97 -1.03
C LYS A 208 -14.11 -5.06 -0.28
N ASP A 209 -14.14 -5.78 0.84
CA ASP A 209 -15.35 -5.89 1.66
C ASP A 209 -15.78 -4.53 2.22
N GLN A 210 -14.81 -3.71 2.65
CA GLN A 210 -15.07 -2.36 3.14
C GLN A 210 -15.54 -1.40 2.02
N GLU A 211 -15.15 -1.64 0.77
CA GLU A 211 -15.60 -0.85 -0.38
C GLU A 211 -17.07 -1.09 -0.74
N VAL A 212 -17.59 -2.31 -0.50
CA VAL A 212 -18.96 -2.71 -0.84
C VAL A 212 -19.97 -2.41 0.27
N GLN A 213 -19.50 -2.25 1.51
CA GLN A 213 -20.36 -2.08 2.68
C GLN A 213 -21.02 -0.68 2.70
N ASP A 214 -22.34 -0.62 2.90
CA ASP A 214 -23.12 0.63 2.96
C ASP A 214 -22.63 1.59 4.06
N SER A 215 -22.10 1.04 5.15
CA SER A 215 -21.50 1.78 6.26
C SER A 215 -20.14 1.16 6.63
N PRO A 216 -19.04 1.61 6.01
CA PRO A 216 -17.72 1.05 6.29
C PRO A 216 -17.30 1.35 7.73
N GLU A 217 -16.71 0.37 8.41
CA GLU A 217 -16.20 0.58 9.75
C GLU A 217 -14.92 1.43 9.71
N SER A 218 -14.79 2.39 10.61
CA SER A 218 -13.51 3.08 10.81
C SER A 218 -12.51 2.12 11.44
N PHE A 219 -11.43 1.83 10.73
CA PHE A 219 -10.36 0.95 11.19
C PHE A 219 -8.99 1.62 11.13
N ILE A 220 -8.04 1.03 11.85
CA ILE A 220 -6.64 1.44 11.82
C ILE A 220 -5.74 0.23 11.65
N LEU A 221 -4.76 0.34 10.75
CA LEU A 221 -3.72 -0.65 10.57
C LEU A 221 -2.61 -0.43 11.59
N MET A 222 -2.34 -1.47 12.38
CA MET A 222 -1.31 -1.52 13.41
C MET A 222 -0.11 -2.32 12.89
N PRO A 223 1.03 -1.66 12.62
CA PRO A 223 2.21 -2.35 12.10
C PRO A 223 2.81 -3.33 13.10
N GLY A 224 3.53 -4.32 12.57
CA GLY A 224 4.36 -5.25 13.33
C GLY A 224 5.68 -4.62 13.80
N PRO A 225 6.29 -5.15 14.88
CA PRO A 225 7.67 -4.78 15.22
C PRO A 225 8.59 -5.11 14.04
N GLY A 226 9.36 -4.13 13.55
CA GLY A 226 10.26 -4.30 12.40
C GLY A 226 9.65 -3.98 11.02
N SER A 227 8.33 -3.92 10.89
CA SER A 227 7.65 -3.50 9.64
C SER A 227 7.69 -1.99 9.40
N SER A 228 7.94 -1.22 10.46
CA SER A 228 8.21 0.21 10.39
C SER A 228 9.69 0.46 10.15
N ILE A 229 10.02 1.18 9.08
CA ILE A 229 11.39 1.62 8.83
C ILE A 229 11.85 2.46 10.04
N PRO A 230 12.95 2.09 10.72
CA PRO A 230 13.35 2.70 11.98
C PRO A 230 13.75 4.19 11.86
N ASN A 231 13.87 4.70 10.64
CA ASN A 231 14.24 6.07 10.37
C ASN A 231 13.19 6.78 9.49
N LEU A 232 12.20 7.38 10.15
CA LEU A 232 11.46 8.51 9.55
C LEU A 232 12.39 9.70 9.22
N GLU A 233 13.59 9.75 9.81
CA GLU A 233 14.62 10.75 9.53
C GLU A 233 15.41 10.48 8.22
N SER A 234 15.65 9.21 7.86
CA SER A 234 16.27 8.90 6.55
C SER A 234 15.30 9.16 5.40
N LEU A 235 14.01 9.12 5.69
CA LEU A 235 12.92 9.62 4.84
C LEU A 235 13.01 11.15 4.60
N GLN A 236 13.45 11.93 5.60
CA GLN A 236 13.74 13.36 5.42
C GLN A 236 15.02 13.58 4.59
N LEU A 237 16.03 12.72 4.74
CA LEU A 237 17.29 12.80 3.95
C LEU A 237 17.12 12.40 2.48
N ILE A 238 16.24 11.44 2.17
CA ILE A 238 15.88 11.13 0.78
C ILE A 238 15.04 12.28 0.17
N ASN A 239 14.25 12.97 0.99
CA ASN A 239 13.49 14.16 0.58
C ASN A 239 14.33 15.46 0.55
N SER A 240 15.51 15.51 1.17
CA SER A 240 16.39 16.70 1.12
C SER A 240 17.24 16.79 -0.15
N HIS A 241 17.29 15.72 -0.96
CA HIS A 241 17.94 15.73 -2.29
C HIS A 241 17.00 15.52 -3.47
N GLY A 242 15.69 15.44 -3.24
CA GLY A 242 14.68 15.43 -4.30
C GLY A 242 13.49 16.26 -3.89
N LYS A 243 13.32 17.44 -4.50
CA LYS A 243 12.08 18.24 -4.46
C LYS A 243 10.87 17.37 -4.83
N LEU A 244 10.26 16.72 -3.85
CA LEU A 244 9.00 15.96 -3.97
C LEU A 244 7.95 16.46 -2.98
N GLN A 245 7.95 17.76 -2.68
CA GLN A 245 6.86 18.48 -2.02
C GLN A 245 5.96 19.24 -3.01
N HIS A 246 5.91 18.83 -4.29
CA HIS A 246 5.11 19.53 -5.30
C HIS A 246 4.32 18.60 -6.25
N LEU A 247 3.82 17.47 -5.73
CA LEU A 247 2.84 16.64 -6.45
C LEU A 247 1.38 16.95 -6.07
N GLU A 248 1.12 18.16 -5.58
CA GLU A 248 -0.22 18.79 -5.61
C GLU A 248 -0.28 20.00 -6.55
N ALA A 249 0.76 20.24 -7.37
CA ALA A 249 0.72 21.25 -8.44
C ALA A 249 1.00 20.65 -9.82
N VAL A 250 0.29 19.58 -10.17
CA VAL A 250 0.06 19.30 -11.59
C VAL A 250 -1.10 20.18 -12.04
N SER A 251 -0.82 21.46 -12.32
CA SER A 251 -1.62 22.29 -13.24
C SER A 251 -1.04 23.70 -13.35
N SER A 252 -0.16 23.92 -14.34
CA SER A 252 -0.02 25.24 -15.00
C SER A 252 1.02 25.23 -16.11
N ARG A 253 2.05 24.37 -16.08
CA ARG A 253 3.07 24.32 -17.14
C ARG A 253 2.54 23.87 -18.52
N PRO A 254 1.74 22.80 -18.67
CA PRO A 254 1.15 22.47 -19.97
C PRO A 254 0.05 23.47 -20.39
N ILE A 255 -0.59 24.16 -19.44
CA ILE A 255 -1.59 25.20 -19.70
C ILE A 255 -0.92 26.48 -20.22
N LEU A 256 0.23 26.86 -19.67
CA LEU A 256 1.02 27.98 -20.17
C LEU A 256 1.62 27.67 -21.55
N ALA A 257 2.12 26.45 -21.74
CA ALA A 257 2.62 26.00 -23.04
C ALA A 257 1.51 25.95 -24.10
N SER A 258 0.32 25.43 -23.77
CA SER A 258 -0.83 25.42 -24.68
C SER A 258 -1.40 26.81 -24.93
N LYS A 259 -1.41 27.70 -23.92
CA LYS A 259 -1.78 29.12 -24.10
C LYS A 259 -0.84 29.84 -25.07
N LEU A 260 0.47 29.59 -24.97
CA LEU A 260 1.47 30.15 -25.90
C LEU A 260 1.34 29.56 -27.31
N TRP A 261 1.04 28.26 -27.44
CA TRP A 261 0.80 27.61 -28.73
C TRP A 261 -0.50 28.10 -29.39
N LEU A 262 -1.57 28.26 -28.63
CA LEU A 262 -2.83 28.83 -29.11
C LEU A 262 -2.66 30.30 -29.51
N GLN A 263 -1.92 31.09 -28.72
CA GLN A 263 -1.56 32.46 -29.13
C GLN A 263 -0.74 32.48 -30.42
N ARG A 264 0.22 31.58 -30.61
CA ARG A 264 1.01 31.46 -31.85
C ARG A 264 0.17 31.01 -33.05
N LEU A 265 -0.78 30.10 -32.85
CA LEU A 265 -1.72 29.68 -33.89
C LEU A 265 -2.66 30.81 -34.28
N VAL A 266 -3.22 31.52 -33.30
CA VAL A 266 -4.07 32.69 -33.55
C VAL A 266 -3.28 33.79 -34.25
N TRP A 267 -2.04 34.07 -33.84
CA TRP A 267 -1.18 35.06 -34.51
C TRP A 267 -0.73 34.64 -35.91
N SER A 268 -0.49 33.35 -36.14
CA SER A 268 -0.21 32.79 -37.48
C SER A 268 -1.41 32.95 -38.42
N LEU A 269 -2.63 32.75 -37.89
CA LEU A 269 -3.87 32.87 -38.65
C LEU A 269 -4.30 34.33 -38.87
N THR A 270 -3.92 35.25 -37.98
CA THR A 270 -4.35 36.66 -38.02
C THR A 270 -3.31 37.65 -38.57
N ARG A 271 -2.01 37.29 -38.67
CA ARG A 271 -0.98 38.19 -39.21
C ARG A 271 -0.24 37.58 -40.40
N ARG A 272 -0.39 38.20 -41.58
CA ARG A 272 0.32 37.84 -42.83
C ARG A 272 1.76 38.38 -42.92
N LYS A 273 2.38 38.87 -41.84
CA LYS A 273 3.81 39.29 -41.85
C LYS A 273 4.51 38.96 -40.53
N PRO A 274 5.76 38.43 -40.57
CA PRO A 274 6.54 38.09 -39.37
C PRO A 274 6.99 39.35 -38.61
N PRO A 275 7.22 39.25 -37.29
CA PRO A 275 7.72 40.37 -36.50
C PRO A 275 9.16 40.71 -36.91
N GLN A 276 9.41 41.99 -37.24
CA GLN A 276 10.77 42.51 -37.38
C GLN A 276 11.39 42.60 -35.99
N TRP A 277 12.55 42.00 -35.83
CA TRP A 277 13.39 42.17 -34.66
C TRP A 277 14.11 43.51 -34.83
N GLU A 278 13.92 44.43 -33.89
CA GLU A 278 14.74 45.62 -33.79
C GLU A 278 16.06 45.25 -33.09
N VAL A 279 17.16 45.74 -33.66
CA VAL A 279 18.57 45.54 -33.25
C VAL A 279 18.86 46.20 -31.92
#